data_AF-A0A4V1PQZ4-F1
#
_entry.id   AF-A0A4V1PQZ4-F1
#
_cell.length_a   1.000
_cell.length_b   1.000
_cell.length_c   1.000
_cell.angle_alpha   90.00
_cell.angle_beta   90.00
_cell.angle_gamma   90.00
#
_symmetry.space_group_name_H-M   'P 1'
#
loop_
_entity.id
_entity.type
_entity.pdbx_description
1 polymer ?
#
loop_
_entity_poly.entity_id
_entity_poly.type
_entity_poly.pdbx_seq_one_letter_code
_entity_poly.pdbx_strand_id
1 'polypeptide(L)' 'MSRVIEKIAWFIQDQEGVTAIEYGLIAALIAIGIVVALTTIGTDLKTVFSTVAADLDSVVAGI' A
#
# COMPACT_ATOMS: atom_id res chain seq x y z
N MET A 1 -32.39 -33.22 14.98
CA MET A 1 -32.49 -32.12 13.99
C MET A 1 -32.17 -30.74 14.58
N SER A 2 -31.98 -30.58 15.90
CA SER A 2 -31.61 -29.29 16.52
C SER A 2 -30.21 -28.77 16.12
N ARG A 3 -29.20 -29.65 16.06
CA ARG A 3 -27.79 -29.26 15.78
C ARG A 3 -27.54 -28.62 14.41
N VAL A 4 -28.38 -28.90 13.42
CA VAL A 4 -28.23 -28.32 12.06
C VAL A 4 -28.78 -26.89 12.05
N ILE A 5 -29.93 -26.69 12.69
CA ILE A 5 -30.55 -25.37 12.83
C ILE A 5 -29.63 -24.44 13.65
N GLU A 6 -29.02 -24.96 14.71
CA GLU A 6 -28.06 -24.24 15.55
C GLU A 6 -26.79 -23.82 14.77
N LYS A 7 -26.24 -24.70 13.92
CA LYS A 7 -25.09 -24.36 13.06
C LYS A 7 -25.41 -23.31 12.00
N ILE A 8 -26.61 -23.36 11.43
CA ILE A 8 -27.07 -22.35 10.45
C ILE A 8 -27.30 -21.00 11.14
N ALA A 9 -27.88 -20.99 12.35
CA ALA A 9 -28.06 -19.78 13.13
C ALA A 9 -26.72 -19.12 13.51
N TRP A 10 -25.73 -19.92 13.91
CA TRP A 10 -24.37 -19.45 14.19
C TRP A 10 -23.70 -18.84 12.96
N PHE A 11 -23.82 -19.47 11.79
CA PHE A 11 -23.24 -18.98 10.53
C PHE A 11 -23.88 -17.66 10.06
N ILE A 12 -25.19 -17.47 10.26
CA ILE A 12 -25.88 -16.21 9.93
C ILE A 12 -25.50 -15.10 10.92
N GLN A 13 -25.14 -15.46 12.16
CA GLN A 13 -24.70 -14.52 13.19
C GLN A 13 -23.22 -14.12 13.05
N ASP A 14 -22.46 -14.83 12.21
CA ASP A 14 -21.06 -14.55 11.92
C ASP A 14 -20.92 -13.31 11.02
N GLN A 15 -20.56 -12.17 11.62
CA GLN A 15 -20.38 -10.89 10.93
C GLN A 15 -18.92 -10.64 10.51
N GLU A 16 -18.04 -11.64 10.64
CA GLU A 16 -16.62 -11.53 10.26
C GLU A 16 -16.41 -11.13 8.79
N GLY A 17 -17.33 -11.49 7.89
CA GLY A 17 -17.30 -11.05 6.49
C GLY A 17 -17.65 -9.57 6.28
N VAL A 18 -18.48 -8.99 7.15
CA VAL A 18 -18.88 -7.57 7.08
C VAL A 18 -17.76 -6.67 7.64
N THR A 19 -17.10 -7.11 8.72
CA THR A 19 -15.94 -6.40 9.29
C THR A 19 -14.74 -6.43 8.35
N ALA A 20 -14.56 -7.48 7.53
CA ALA A 20 -13.53 -7.54 6.50
C ALA A 20 -13.65 -6.42 5.44
N ILE A 21 -14.87 -5.97 5.11
CA ILE A 21 -15.10 -4.88 4.14
C ILE A 21 -14.71 -3.52 4.74
N GLU A 22 -14.97 -3.30 6.02
CA GLU A 22 -14.63 -2.05 6.72
C GLU A 22 -13.12 -1.89 6.86
N TYR A 23 -12.43 -2.93 7.35
CA TYR A 23 -10.97 -2.94 7.43
C TYR A 23 -10.33 -2.97 6.04
N GLY A 24 -10.98 -3.59 5.05
CA GLY A 24 -10.56 -3.58 3.64
C GLY A 24 -10.54 -2.17 3.04
N LEU A 25 -11.54 -1.34 3.33
CA LEU A 25 -11.59 0.05 2.87
C LEU A 25 -10.48 0.90 3.51
N ILE A 26 -10.26 0.75 4.82
CA ILE A 26 -9.19 1.46 5.55
C ILE A 26 -7.82 1.05 5.00
N ALA A 27 -7.60 -0.26 4.79
CA ALA A 27 -6.37 -0.78 4.19
C ALA A 27 -6.12 -0.21 2.79
N ALA A 28 -7.18 -0.11 1.96
CA ALA A 28 -7.09 0.50 0.63
C ALA A 28 -6.70 1.99 0.69
N LEU A 29 -7.28 2.76 1.61
CA LEU A 29 -6.93 4.18 1.78
C LEU A 29 -5.48 4.37 2.25
N ILE A 30 -5.03 3.54 3.19
CA ILE A 30 -3.63 3.56 3.65
C ILE A 30 -2.69 3.20 2.50
N ALA A 31 -3.02 2.16 1.73
CA ALA A 31 -2.21 1.73 0.59
C ALA A 31 -2.06 2.85 -0.46
N ILE A 32 -3.14 3.54 -0.80
CA ILE A 32 -3.10 4.68 -1.74
C ILE A 32 -2.19 5.79 -1.20
N GLY A 33 -2.32 6.14 0.09
CA GLY A 33 -1.47 7.15 0.73
C GLY A 33 0.02 6.79 0.68
N ILE A 34 0.35 5.51 0.93
CA ILE A 34 1.72 5.00 0.83
C ILE A 34 2.25 5.10 -0.60
N VAL A 35 1.46 4.68 -1.60
CA VAL A 35 1.87 4.74 -3.01
C VAL A 35 2.19 6.17 -3.44
N VAL A 36 1.36 7.15 -3.04
CA VAL A 36 1.60 8.57 -3.33
C VAL A 36 2.90 9.03 -2.67
N ALA A 37 3.10 8.75 -1.38
CA ALA A 37 4.31 9.14 -0.67
C ALA A 37 5.58 8.54 -1.28
N LEU A 38 5.55 7.24 -1.62
CA LEU A 38 6.67 6.56 -2.26
C LEU A 38 6.96 7.08 -3.66
N THR A 39 5.94 7.52 -4.40
CA THR A 39 6.12 8.13 -5.73
C THR A 39 6.91 9.44 -5.64
N THR A 40 6.56 10.30 -4.67
CA THR A 40 7.30 11.55 -4.41
C THR A 40 8.73 11.26 -3.99
N ILE A 41 8.93 10.37 -3.01
CA ILE A 41 10.26 9.97 -2.53
C ILE A 41 11.11 9.42 -3.68
N GLY A 42 10.54 8.57 -4.53
CA GLY A 42 11.24 8.00 -5.69
C GLY A 42 11.66 9.08 -6.69
N THR A 43 10.84 10.11 -6.89
CA THR A 43 11.15 11.25 -7.77
C THR A 43 12.29 12.09 -7.20
N ASP A 44 12.26 12.37 -5.90
CA ASP A 44 13.30 13.15 -5.22
C ASP A 44 14.63 12.41 -5.24
N LEU A 45 14.63 11.10 -4.92
CA LEU A 45 15.83 10.27 -5.00
C LEU A 45 16.40 10.23 -6.41
N LYS A 46 15.54 10.05 -7.43
CA LYS A 46 15.98 10.08 -8.83
C LYS A 46 16.63 11.42 -9.19
N THR A 47 16.06 12.53 -8.70
CA THR A 47 16.62 13.86 -8.91
C THR A 47 18.00 13.98 -8.28
N VAL A 48 18.14 13.58 -7.01
CA VAL A 48 19.43 13.61 -6.30
C VAL A 48 20.49 12.79 -7.04
N PHE A 49 20.18 11.53 -7.39
CA PHE A 49 21.14 10.69 -8.11
C PHE A 49 21.45 11.20 -9.51
N SER A 50 20.48 11.80 -10.21
CA SER A 50 20.71 12.41 -11.52
C SER A 50 21.63 13.62 -11.42
N THR A 51 21.48 14.46 -10.40
CA THR A 51 22.37 15.61 -10.16
C THR A 51 23.78 15.13 -9.86
N VAL A 52 23.94 14.17 -8.96
CA VAL A 52 25.25 13.60 -8.63
C VAL A 52 25.91 12.98 -9.87
N ALA A 53 25.16 12.24 -10.68
CA ALA A 53 25.68 11.67 -11.92
C ALA A 53 26.13 12.76 -12.90
N ALA A 54 25.32 13.81 -13.08
CA ALA A 54 25.67 14.93 -13.96
C ALA A 54 26.91 15.69 -13.48
N ASP A 55 27.06 15.89 -12.17
CA ASP A 55 28.24 16.54 -11.59
C ASP A 55 29.50 15.69 -11.82
N LEU A 56 29.41 14.36 -11.64
CA LEU A 56 30.52 13.44 -11.91
C LEU A 56 30.90 13.43 -13.39
N ASP A 57 29.92 13.34 -14.29
CA ASP A 57 30.15 13.39 -15.73
C ASP A 57 30.78 14.72 -16.16
N SER A 58 30.33 15.84 -15.60
CA SER A 58 30.90 17.16 -15.87
C SER A 58 32.36 17.27 -15.42
N VAL A 59 32.74 16.65 -14.30
CA VAL A 59 34.14 16.63 -13.82
C VAL A 59 35.00 15.76 -14.72
N VAL A 60 34.48 14.62 -15.20
CA VAL A 60 35.22 13.71 -16.10
C VAL A 60 35.38 14.30 -17.49
N ALA A 61 34.34 14.96 -18.03
CA ALA A 61 34.38 15.59 -19.36
C ALA A 61 35.17 16.91 -19.40
N GLY A 62 35.48 17.49 -18.23
CA GLY A 62 36.30 18.69 -18.07
C GLY A 62 37.81 18.43 -17.95
N ILE A 63 38.24 17.17 -18.05
CA ILE A 63 39.62 16.73 -18.29
C ILE A 63 39.74 16.35 -19.76
#